data_AF-A0A521FU74-F1
#
_entry.id   AF-A0A521FU74-F1
#
_cell.length_a   1.000
_cell.length_b   1.000
_cell.length_c   1.000
_cell.angle_alpha   90.00
_cell.angle_beta   90.00
_cell.angle_gamma   90.00
#
_symmetry.space_group_name_H-M   'P 1'
#
loop_
_entity.id
_entity.type
_entity.pdbx_description
1 polymer ?
#
loop_
_entity_poly.entity_id
_entity_poly.type
_entity_poly.pdbx_seq_one_letter_code
_entity_poly.pdbx_strand_id
1 'polypeptide(L)'
;MKPLISAIFMALLPAVSHAQALRPQAVAECLPPEEPFVPSSDAELRHYANLVAADFERYFGALTDYLACLDATRLASFQRAHEISRQHRAFRARLDQLGLAGQAAIAHPPISSDGDPP
;
A
#
# COMPACT_ATOMS: atom_id res chain seq x y z
N MET A 1 -71.29 5.14 6.83
CA MET A 1 -70.65 3.97 6.17
C MET A 1 -69.18 4.32 5.95
N LYS A 2 -68.26 3.51 6.46
CA LYS A 2 -66.81 3.72 6.45
C LYS A 2 -66.17 2.52 5.74
N PRO A 3 -65.26 2.73 4.79
CA PRO A 3 -64.11 1.84 4.64
C PRO A 3 -62.84 2.71 4.63
N LEU A 4 -61.90 2.65 5.57
CA LEU A 4 -61.09 1.52 6.05
C LEU A 4 -60.34 0.77 4.93
N ILE A 5 -59.36 1.44 4.29
CA ILE A 5 -58.23 0.81 3.58
C ILE A 5 -57.03 1.73 3.87
N SER A 6 -56.29 1.48 4.95
CA SER A 6 -55.13 0.58 5.02
C SER A 6 -53.89 1.18 4.34
N ALA A 7 -52.94 1.52 5.19
CA ALA A 7 -51.65 2.12 4.89
C ALA A 7 -50.79 1.17 4.05
N ILE A 8 -50.22 1.68 2.96
CA ILE A 8 -49.03 1.09 2.33
C ILE A 8 -48.02 2.22 2.17
N PHE A 9 -47.31 2.52 3.26
CA PHE A 9 -46.06 3.25 3.21
C PHE A 9 -45.00 2.27 2.68
N MET A 10 -44.89 2.19 1.36
CA MET A 10 -43.81 1.44 0.70
C MET A 10 -42.51 2.25 0.87
N ALA A 11 -41.87 2.07 2.03
CA ALA A 11 -40.53 2.58 2.27
C ALA A 11 -39.54 1.77 1.42
N LEU A 12 -39.24 2.26 0.22
CA LEU A 12 -38.03 1.87 -0.51
C LEU A 12 -36.82 2.43 0.24
N LEU A 13 -36.31 1.65 1.19
CA LEU A 13 -34.96 1.84 1.70
C LEU A 13 -34.00 1.46 0.56
N PRO A 14 -33.15 2.37 0.05
CA PRO A 14 -32.04 1.93 -0.78
C PRO A 14 -31.17 1.04 0.10
N ALA A 15 -30.98 -0.21 -0.31
CA ALA A 15 -29.97 -1.08 0.26
C ALA A 15 -28.61 -0.42 -0.05
N VAL A 16 -28.13 0.45 0.85
CA VAL A 16 -26.80 1.01 0.71
C VAL A 16 -25.82 -0.09 1.09
N SER A 17 -25.38 -0.83 0.08
CA SER A 17 -24.29 -1.79 0.17
C SER A 17 -22.98 -1.07 0.51
N HIS A 18 -22.74 -0.83 1.81
CA HIS A 18 -21.45 -0.36 2.33
C HIS A 18 -20.46 -1.51 2.54
N ALA A 19 -20.46 -2.50 1.67
CA ALA A 19 -19.40 -3.49 1.62
C ALA A 19 -18.30 -2.99 0.68
N GLN A 20 -17.64 -1.89 1.03
CA GLN A 20 -16.27 -1.68 0.57
C GLN A 20 -15.41 -2.68 1.33
N ALA A 21 -15.45 -3.94 0.89
CA ALA A 21 -14.41 -4.89 1.22
C ALA A 21 -13.09 -4.19 0.88
N LEU A 22 -12.18 -4.17 1.85
CA LEU A 22 -10.76 -3.92 1.63
C LEU A 22 -10.36 -4.88 0.51
N ARG A 23 -10.42 -4.46 -0.75
CA ARG A 23 -9.82 -5.25 -1.81
C ARG A 23 -8.34 -5.22 -1.46
N PRO A 24 -7.71 -6.37 -1.14
CA PRO A 24 -6.27 -6.39 -1.08
C PRO A 24 -5.83 -5.84 -2.43
N GLN A 25 -5.16 -4.69 -2.40
CA GLN A 25 -4.40 -4.30 -3.58
C GLN A 25 -3.39 -5.43 -3.70
N ALA A 26 -3.50 -6.23 -4.76
CA ALA A 26 -2.45 -7.18 -5.09
C ALA A 26 -1.19 -6.32 -5.22
N VAL A 27 -0.37 -6.32 -4.17
CA VAL A 27 0.95 -5.70 -4.23
C VAL A 27 1.67 -6.56 -5.25
N ALA A 28 2.05 -5.96 -6.38
CA ALA A 28 2.91 -6.65 -7.31
C ALA A 28 4.12 -7.14 -6.51
N GLU A 29 4.39 -8.44 -6.52
CA GLU A 29 5.55 -8.99 -5.84
C GLU A 29 6.78 -8.60 -6.66
N CYS A 30 7.42 -7.49 -6.28
CA CYS A 30 8.61 -7.01 -6.95
C CYS A 30 9.77 -7.94 -6.57
N LEU A 31 10.23 -8.75 -7.53
CA LEU A 31 11.33 -9.68 -7.31
C LEU A 31 12.66 -9.02 -7.71
N PRO A 32 13.67 -8.99 -6.82
CA PRO A 32 14.98 -8.45 -7.18
C PRO A 32 15.67 -9.35 -8.23
N PRO A 33 16.47 -8.77 -9.14
CA PRO A 33 17.25 -9.56 -10.08
C PRO A 33 18.39 -10.33 -9.38
N GLU A 34 18.80 -11.44 -9.97
CA GLU A 34 19.95 -12.23 -9.50
C GLU A 34 21.27 -11.49 -9.77
N GLU A 35 22.14 -11.41 -8.77
CA GLU A 35 23.44 -10.76 -8.90
C GLU A 35 24.40 -11.57 -9.80
N PRO A 36 25.17 -10.91 -10.68
CA PRO A 36 26.16 -11.59 -11.51
C PRO A 36 27.24 -12.28 -10.66
N PHE A 37 27.62 -13.50 -11.04
CA PHE A 37 28.76 -14.18 -10.45
C PHE A 37 30.08 -13.71 -11.07
N VAL A 38 31.05 -13.36 -10.23
CA VAL A 38 32.40 -12.96 -10.67
C VAL A 38 33.42 -14.01 -10.21
N PRO A 39 34.10 -14.71 -11.14
CA PRO A 39 35.16 -15.64 -10.79
C PRO A 39 36.33 -14.96 -10.06
N SER A 40 36.96 -15.67 -9.12
CA SER A 40 38.07 -15.14 -8.32
C SER A 40 39.45 -15.31 -8.96
N SER A 41 39.59 -16.22 -9.94
CA SER A 41 40.87 -16.49 -10.60
C SER A 41 41.06 -15.69 -11.89
N ASP A 42 42.26 -15.16 -12.11
CA ASP A 42 42.61 -14.44 -13.33
C ASP A 42 42.50 -15.29 -14.59
N ALA A 43 42.65 -16.61 -14.45
CA ALA A 43 42.50 -17.55 -15.55
C ALA A 43 41.02 -17.64 -15.97
N GLU A 44 40.11 -17.79 -15.01
CA GLU A 44 38.66 -17.84 -15.27
C GLU A 44 38.13 -16.47 -15.72
N LEU A 45 38.63 -15.37 -15.15
CA LEU A 45 38.28 -14.03 -15.60
C LEU A 45 38.63 -13.83 -17.08
N ARG A 46 39.85 -14.21 -17.49
CA ARG A 46 40.23 -14.14 -18.91
C ARG A 46 39.38 -15.04 -19.79
N HIS A 47 38.97 -16.20 -19.29
CA HIS A 47 38.18 -17.16 -20.06
C HIS A 47 36.71 -16.73 -20.21
N TYR A 48 36.13 -16.12 -19.16
CA TYR A 48 34.70 -15.83 -19.08
C TYR A 48 34.35 -14.33 -19.11
N ALA A 49 35.32 -13.42 -19.35
CA ALA A 49 35.11 -11.97 -19.32
C ALA A 49 33.87 -11.50 -20.10
N ASN A 50 33.66 -12.04 -21.31
CA ASN A 50 32.51 -11.66 -22.14
C ASN A 50 31.18 -12.16 -21.56
N LEU A 51 31.15 -13.33 -20.92
CA LEU A 51 29.95 -13.84 -20.26
C LEU A 51 29.63 -13.00 -19.02
N VAL A 52 30.63 -12.78 -18.15
CA VAL A 52 30.47 -11.96 -16.95
C VAL A 52 29.98 -10.54 -17.31
N ALA A 53 30.55 -9.92 -18.35
CA ALA A 53 30.10 -8.61 -18.83
C ALA A 53 28.63 -8.64 -19.30
N ALA A 54 28.23 -9.66 -20.06
CA ALA A 54 26.84 -9.81 -20.47
C ALA A 54 25.89 -10.04 -19.30
N ASP A 55 26.34 -10.69 -18.22
CA ASP A 55 25.56 -10.93 -17.01
C ASP A 55 25.31 -9.62 -16.25
N PHE A 56 26.31 -8.74 -16.16
CA PHE A 56 26.14 -7.38 -15.62
C PHE A 56 25.11 -6.57 -16.41
N GLU A 57 25.18 -6.57 -17.74
CA GLU A 57 24.19 -5.85 -18.56
C GLU A 57 22.77 -6.39 -18.36
N ARG A 58 22.61 -7.71 -18.24
CA ARG A 58 21.31 -8.32 -17.91
C ARG A 58 20.82 -7.92 -16.52
N TYR A 59 21.70 -7.92 -15.53
CA TYR A 59 21.36 -7.48 -14.17
C TYR A 59 20.86 -6.03 -14.15
N PHE A 60 21.58 -5.09 -14.77
CA PHE A 60 21.18 -3.68 -14.76
C PHE A 60 19.91 -3.41 -15.57
N GLY A 61 19.69 -4.17 -16.66
CA GLY A 61 18.42 -4.17 -17.37
C GLY A 61 17.26 -4.57 -16.44
N ALA A 62 17.37 -5.73 -15.79
CA ALA A 62 16.33 -6.23 -14.90
C ALA A 62 16.15 -5.38 -13.62
N LEU A 63 17.22 -4.74 -13.14
CA LEU A 63 17.18 -3.83 -11.99
C LEU A 63 16.26 -2.64 -12.25
N THR A 64 16.26 -2.12 -13.48
CA THR A 64 15.40 -1.01 -13.87
C THR A 64 13.92 -1.39 -13.76
N ASP A 65 13.55 -2.58 -14.24
CA ASP A 65 12.18 -3.10 -14.14
C ASP A 65 11.77 -3.33 -12.67
N TYR A 66 12.69 -3.85 -11.86
CA TYR A 66 12.47 -4.04 -10.42
C TYR A 66 12.20 -2.71 -9.70
N LEU A 67 13.00 -1.68 -9.95
CA LEU A 67 12.81 -0.36 -9.35
C LEU A 67 11.49 0.29 -9.79
N ALA A 68 11.13 0.17 -11.07
CA ALA A 68 9.84 0.64 -11.56
C ALA A 68 8.65 -0.04 -10.85
N CYS A 69 8.75 -1.34 -10.57
CA CYS A 69 7.76 -2.06 -9.77
C CYS A 69 7.65 -1.51 -8.34
N LEU A 70 8.79 -1.29 -7.67
CA LEU A 70 8.81 -0.75 -6.31
C LEU A 70 8.19 0.65 -6.24
N ASP A 71 8.48 1.51 -7.21
CA ASP A 71 7.92 2.86 -7.26
C ASP A 71 6.41 2.84 -7.46
N ALA A 72 5.89 1.94 -8.30
CA ALA A 72 4.45 1.75 -8.45
C ALA A 72 3.79 1.31 -7.13
N THR A 73 4.43 0.37 -6.41
CA THR A 73 3.97 -0.09 -5.09
C THR A 73 3.98 1.04 -4.05
N ARG A 74 5.02 1.87 -4.07
CA ARG A 74 5.14 3.03 -3.20
C ARG A 74 4.04 4.05 -3.47
N LEU A 75 3.77 4.35 -4.74
CA LEU A 75 2.69 5.25 -5.14
C LEU A 75 1.32 4.74 -4.69
N ALA A 76 1.04 3.45 -4.92
CA ALA A 76 -0.21 2.82 -4.49
C ALA A 76 -0.39 2.89 -2.97
N SER A 77 0.68 2.63 -2.22
CA SER A 77 0.71 2.75 -0.75
C SER A 77 0.39 4.16 -0.28
N PHE A 78 0.96 5.19 -0.91
CA PHE A 78 0.66 6.58 -0.57
C PHE A 78 -0.80 6.96 -0.85
N GLN A 79 -1.34 6.53 -1.99
CA GLN A 79 -2.75 6.76 -2.32
C GLN A 79 -3.66 6.13 -1.27
N ARG A 80 -3.34 4.89 -0.84
CA ARG A 80 -4.10 4.21 0.21
C ARG A 80 -3.99 4.95 1.55
N ALA A 81 -2.79 5.38 1.93
CA ALA A 81 -2.57 6.16 3.15
C ALA A 81 -3.37 7.47 3.15
N HIS A 82 -3.49 8.15 1.99
CA HIS A 82 -4.34 9.34 1.87
C HIS A 82 -5.82 9.04 2.11
N GLU A 83 -6.34 7.94 1.54
CA GLU A 83 -7.72 7.53 1.76
C GLU A 83 -7.98 7.20 3.24
N ILE A 84 -7.13 6.37 3.84
CA ILE A 84 -7.23 6.03 5.27
C ILE A 84 -7.13 7.29 6.14
N SER A 85 -6.27 8.24 5.78
CA SER A 85 -6.15 9.52 6.50
C SER A 85 -7.43 10.35 6.43
N ARG A 86 -8.14 10.37 5.29
CA ARG A 86 -9.45 11.02 5.17
C ARG A 86 -10.48 10.34 6.07
N GLN A 87 -10.55 9.01 6.03
CA GLN A 87 -11.45 8.23 6.86
C GLN A 87 -11.20 8.45 8.35
N HIS A 88 -9.94 8.46 8.76
CA HIS A 88 -9.54 8.76 10.13
C HIS A 88 -9.97 10.16 10.56
N ARG A 89 -9.79 11.19 9.72
CA ARG A 89 -10.28 12.55 10.03
C ARG A 89 -11.80 12.61 10.19
N ALA A 90 -12.54 11.96 9.29
CA ALA A 90 -13.99 11.91 9.37
C ALA A 90 -14.48 11.18 10.63
N PHE A 91 -13.83 10.07 10.98
CA PHE A 91 -14.08 9.35 12.22
C PHE A 91 -13.87 10.23 13.45
N ARG A 92 -12.74 10.94 13.55
CA ARG A 92 -12.47 11.86 14.67
C ARG A 92 -13.50 12.97 14.77
N ALA A 93 -13.83 13.62 13.65
CA ALA A 93 -14.86 14.66 13.64
C ALA A 93 -16.22 14.17 14.17
N ARG A 94 -16.59 12.91 13.86
CA ARG A 94 -17.80 12.30 14.37
C ARG A 94 -17.73 12.00 15.87
N LEU A 95 -16.58 11.57 16.38
CA LEU A 95 -16.38 11.39 17.82
C LEU A 95 -16.52 12.71 18.57
N ASP A 96 -15.95 13.78 18.03
CA ASP A 96 -16.06 15.12 18.61
C ASP A 96 -17.52 15.56 18.71
N GLN A 97 -18.31 15.36 17.65
CA GLN A 97 -19.76 15.66 17.63
C GLN A 97 -20.55 14.86 18.68
N LEU A 98 -20.10 13.66 19.04
CA LEU A 98 -20.74 12.80 20.03
C LEU A 98 -20.21 13.01 21.45
N GLY A 99 -19.21 13.88 21.64
CA GLY A 99 -18.53 14.06 22.94
C GLY A 99 -17.69 12.84 23.37
N LEU A 100 -17.30 12.00 22.43
CA LEU A 100 -16.59 10.73 22.68
C LEU A 100 -15.07 10.81 22.46
N ALA A 101 -14.53 11.97 22.13
CA ALA A 101 -13.12 12.15 21.77
C ALA A 101 -12.13 11.60 22.80
N GLY A 102 -12.41 11.80 24.10
CA GLY A 102 -11.56 11.32 25.20
C GLY A 102 -11.45 9.80 25.31
N GLN A 103 -12.41 9.04 24.75
CA GLN A 103 -12.40 7.58 24.78
C GLN A 103 -11.56 6.96 23.66
N ALA A 104 -11.28 7.72 22.59
CA ALA A 104 -10.55 7.24 21.42
C ALA A 104 -9.11 7.79 21.32
N ALA A 105 -8.68 8.58 22.30
CA ALA A 105 -7.31 9.09 22.36
C ALA A 105 -6.35 7.96 22.73
N ILE A 106 -5.74 7.31 21.73
CA ILE A 106 -4.60 6.42 21.97
C ILE A 106 -3.38 7.30 22.24
N ALA A 107 -2.80 7.19 23.43
CA ALA A 107 -1.53 7.84 23.74
C ALA A 107 -0.44 7.24 22.84
N HIS A 108 0.02 8.01 21.85
CA HIS A 108 1.22 7.66 21.12
C HIS A 108 2.40 8.35 21.80
N PRO A 109 3.39 7.60 22.33
CA PRO A 109 4.63 8.23 22.77
C PRO A 109 5.25 8.98 21.57
N PRO A 110 5.94 10.11 21.80
CA PRO A 110 6.66 10.78 20.72
C PRO A 110 7.62 9.77 20.08
N ILE A 111 7.50 9.59 18.77
CA ILE A 111 8.49 8.86 17.99
C ILE A 111 9.72 9.77 17.99
N SER A 112 10.78 9.41 18.70
CA SER A 112 12.02 10.19 18.67
C SER A 112 12.56 10.14 17.24
N SER A 113 12.66 11.31 16.61
CA SER A 113 13.32 11.45 15.32
C SER A 113 14.83 11.63 15.53
N ASP A 114 15.46 10.70 16.25
CA ASP A 114 16.92 10.69 16.39
C ASP A 114 17.50 10.06 15.12
N GLY A 115 17.43 10.85 14.05
CA GLY A 115 18.09 10.61 12.77
C GLY A 115 19.43 11.31 12.72
N ASP A 116 20.34 11.02 13.66
CA ASP A 116 21.76 11.25 13.43
C ASP A 116 22.30 10.04 12.63
N PRO A 117 22.73 10.22 11.37
CA PRO A 117 23.50 9.19 10.69
C PRO A 117 24.90 9.07 11.34
N PRO A 118 25.55 7.89 11.27
CA PRO A 118 26.94 7.75 11.72
C PRO A 118 27.91 8.60 10.90
#